data_AF-A0A7V8D2A1-F1
#
_entry.id   AF-A0A7V8D2A1-F1
#
_cell.length_a   1.000
_cell.length_b   1.000
_cell.length_c   1.000
_cell.angle_alpha   90.00
_cell.angle_beta   90.00
_cell.angle_gamma   90.00
#
_symmetry.space_group_name_H-M   'P 1'
#
loop_
_entity.id
_entity.type
_entity.pdbx_description
1 polymer ?
#
loop_
_entity_poly.entity_id
_entity_poly.type
_entity_poly.pdbx_seq_one_letter_code
_entity_poly.pdbx_strand_id
1 'polypeptide(L)'
;MNDHSAYHRQAAEALLEGTEGEQRKAGEQALHALIDLWLDGAQADPADVVQIGIDDLASATQGQPPDQRVASIQQTLTRRQADKLVRQAVAMALPVARGEQPAQQALPEAERLAQQIDELLAEVRALPDASLRQRLLSDLASADLDCRYVISGGNGATSTRLARQLDS
;
A
#
# COMPACT_ATOMS: atom_id res chain seq x y z
N MET A 1 3.19 -15.07 15.61
CA MET A 1 2.01 -14.40 15.02
C MET A 1 1.29 -13.72 16.17
N ASN A 2 1.27 -12.39 16.18
CA ASN A 2 0.47 -11.64 17.15
C ASN A 2 -1.01 -11.88 16.79
N ASP A 3 -1.82 -12.20 17.79
CA ASP A 3 -3.25 -12.49 17.57
C ASP A 3 -4.01 -11.16 17.41
N HIS A 4 -4.19 -10.72 16.16
CA HIS A 4 -4.94 -9.50 15.82
C HIS A 4 -6.46 -9.77 15.68
N SER A 5 -6.94 -10.95 16.10
CA SER A 5 -8.33 -11.38 15.89
C SER A 5 -9.38 -10.42 16.49
N ALA A 6 -9.05 -9.74 17.59
CA ALA A 6 -9.92 -8.75 18.20
C ALA A 6 -10.13 -7.53 17.29
N TYR A 7 -9.05 -7.00 16.71
CA TYR A 7 -9.08 -5.86 15.78
C TYR A 7 -9.86 -6.20 14.50
N HIS A 8 -9.62 -7.39 13.96
CA HIS A 8 -10.31 -7.86 12.76
C HIS A 8 -11.82 -7.96 12.98
N ARG A 9 -12.23 -8.53 14.12
CA ARG A 9 -13.65 -8.64 14.48
C ARG A 9 -14.30 -7.27 14.63
N GLN A 10 -13.65 -6.36 15.36
CA GLN A 10 -14.15 -5.01 15.57
C GLN A 10 -14.35 -4.26 14.24
N ALA A 11 -13.36 -4.33 13.34
CA ALA A 11 -13.46 -3.69 12.02
C ALA A 11 -14.59 -4.29 11.17
N ALA A 12 -14.75 -5.62 11.18
CA ALA A 12 -15.81 -6.29 10.44
C ALA A 12 -17.21 -5.93 10.98
N GLU A 13 -17.39 -5.85 12.29
CA GLU A 13 -18.64 -5.42 12.92
C GLU A 13 -18.98 -3.97 12.55
N ALA A 14 -18.00 -3.06 12.55
CA ALA A 14 -18.21 -1.65 12.26
C ALA A 14 -18.46 -1.36 10.76
N LEU A 15 -17.75 -2.04 9.86
CA LEU A 15 -17.66 -1.63 8.45
C LEU A 15 -18.43 -2.53 7.49
N LEU A 16 -18.75 -3.76 7.89
CA LEU A 16 -19.37 -4.77 7.01
C LEU A 16 -20.82 -5.11 7.41
N GLU A 17 -21.46 -4.32 8.27
CA GLU A 17 -22.87 -4.48 8.60
C GLU A 17 -23.74 -4.47 7.34
N GLY A 18 -24.63 -5.45 7.18
CA GLY A 18 -25.49 -5.56 6.01
C GLY A 18 -24.81 -6.05 4.72
N THR A 19 -23.55 -6.49 4.79
CA THR A 19 -22.91 -7.28 3.71
C THR A 19 -23.14 -8.77 3.95
N GLU A 20 -23.36 -9.54 2.88
CA GLU A 20 -23.62 -10.98 2.94
C GLU A 20 -22.80 -11.76 1.91
N GLY A 21 -22.66 -13.07 2.13
CA GLY A 21 -22.04 -14.00 1.18
C GLY A 21 -20.62 -13.60 0.76
N GLU A 22 -20.38 -13.57 -0.54
CA GLU A 22 -19.06 -13.27 -1.12
C GLU A 22 -18.61 -11.82 -0.88
N GLN A 23 -19.55 -10.87 -0.76
CA GLN A 23 -19.20 -9.47 -0.46
C GLN A 23 -18.60 -9.33 0.94
N ARG A 24 -19.19 -10.02 1.92
CA ARG A 24 -18.68 -10.01 3.29
C ARG A 24 -17.28 -10.61 3.36
N LYS A 25 -17.05 -11.77 2.71
CA LYS A 25 -15.73 -12.41 2.66
C LYS A 25 -14.68 -11.50 2.04
N ALA A 26 -15.00 -10.85 0.91
CA ALA A 26 -14.09 -9.92 0.26
C ALA A 26 -13.78 -8.71 1.15
N GLY A 27 -14.79 -8.19 1.85
CA GLY A 27 -14.62 -7.12 2.84
C GLY A 27 -13.72 -7.54 4.01
N GLU A 28 -13.95 -8.72 4.60
CA GLU A 28 -13.15 -9.24 5.72
C GLU A 28 -11.69 -9.45 5.32
N GLN A 29 -11.45 -10.02 4.13
CA GLN A 29 -10.09 -10.17 3.58
C GLN A 29 -9.39 -8.82 3.40
N ALA A 30 -10.10 -7.83 2.85
CA ALA A 30 -9.52 -6.50 2.64
C ALA A 30 -9.23 -5.79 3.97
N LEU A 31 -10.11 -5.93 4.98
CA LEU A 31 -9.90 -5.37 6.31
C LEU A 31 -8.73 -6.03 7.04
N HIS A 32 -8.58 -7.34 6.96
CA HIS A 32 -7.41 -8.03 7.53
C HIS A 32 -6.11 -7.48 6.94
N ALA A 33 -6.02 -7.39 5.61
CA ALA A 33 -4.84 -6.86 4.94
C ALA A 33 -4.57 -5.39 5.29
N LEU A 34 -5.62 -4.57 5.44
CA LEU A 34 -5.50 -3.18 5.89
C LEU A 34 -4.96 -3.05 7.31
N ILE A 35 -5.47 -3.87 8.23
CA ILE A 35 -5.03 -3.88 9.63
C ILE A 35 -3.55 -4.28 9.72
N ASP A 36 -3.15 -5.32 8.99
CA ASP A 36 -1.74 -5.72 8.92
C ASP A 36 -0.87 -4.58 8.38
N LEU A 37 -1.32 -3.85 7.35
CA LEU A 37 -0.59 -2.69 6.81
C LEU A 37 -0.51 -1.50 7.78
N TRP A 38 -1.55 -1.26 8.58
CA TRP A 38 -1.53 -0.22 9.61
C TRP A 38 -0.52 -0.53 10.71
N LEU A 39 -0.42 -1.81 11.09
CA LEU A 39 0.47 -2.27 12.15
C LEU A 39 1.93 -2.39 11.71
N ASP A 40 2.21 -2.67 10.43
CA ASP A 40 3.55 -2.85 9.85
C ASP A 40 4.48 -1.62 9.92
N GLY A 41 3.98 -0.46 10.37
CA GLY A 41 4.79 0.76 10.56
C GLY A 41 4.40 1.60 11.78
N ALA A 42 3.62 1.03 12.70
CA ALA A 42 3.13 1.76 13.86
C ALA A 42 4.25 1.99 14.89
N GLN A 43 4.58 3.26 15.16
CA GLN A 43 5.39 3.67 16.33
C GLN A 43 4.51 4.03 17.54
N ALA A 44 3.20 4.21 17.29
CA ALA A 44 2.19 4.47 18.30
C ALA A 44 1.56 3.15 18.80
N ASP A 45 0.67 3.24 19.78
CA ASP A 45 -0.08 2.08 20.28
C ASP A 45 -0.86 1.41 19.13
N PRO A 46 -0.68 0.10 18.90
CA PRO A 46 -1.44 -0.66 17.91
C PRO A 46 -2.95 -0.46 17.97
N ALA A 47 -3.52 -0.37 19.17
CA ALA A 47 -4.95 -0.18 19.36
C ALA A 47 -5.42 1.18 18.82
N ASP A 48 -4.66 2.25 19.10
CA ASP A 48 -4.97 3.59 18.62
C ASP A 48 -4.86 3.68 17.09
N VAL A 49 -3.81 3.10 16.52
CA VAL A 49 -3.61 3.11 15.06
C VAL A 49 -4.75 2.39 14.33
N VAL A 50 -5.16 1.23 14.84
CA VAL A 50 -6.29 0.49 14.27
C VAL A 50 -7.60 1.26 14.45
N GLN A 51 -7.85 1.81 15.64
CA GLN A 51 -9.08 2.55 15.92
C GLN A 51 -9.24 3.76 15.00
N ILE A 52 -8.18 4.56 14.83
CA ILE A 52 -8.16 5.70 13.89
C ILE A 52 -8.46 5.21 12.46
N GLY A 53 -7.85 4.10 12.04
CA GLY A 53 -8.09 3.53 10.72
C GLY A 53 -9.54 3.09 10.50
N ILE A 54 -10.16 2.48 11.51
CA ILE A 54 -11.58 2.10 11.50
C ILE A 54 -12.47 3.34 11.42
N ASP A 55 -12.21 4.36 12.24
CA ASP A 55 -13.02 5.57 12.30
C ASP A 55 -12.95 6.38 10.99
N ASP A 56 -11.76 6.51 10.40
CA ASP A 56 -11.56 7.14 9.10
C ASP A 56 -12.35 6.41 7.99
N LEU A 57 -12.29 5.08 7.97
CA LEU A 57 -13.04 4.27 7.00
C LEU A 57 -14.55 4.36 7.24
N ALA A 58 -15.00 4.30 8.49
CA ALA A 58 -16.41 4.41 8.84
C ALA A 58 -16.98 5.76 8.41
N SER A 59 -16.22 6.84 8.63
CA SER A 59 -16.58 8.19 8.16
C SER A 59 -16.63 8.26 6.64
N ALA A 60 -15.63 7.72 5.93
CA ALA A 60 -15.57 7.74 4.47
C ALA A 60 -16.66 6.88 3.79
N THR A 61 -17.18 5.88 4.50
CA THR A 61 -18.18 4.93 4.01
C THR A 61 -19.59 5.17 4.55
N GLN A 62 -19.77 6.23 5.34
CA GLN A 62 -21.04 6.53 5.99
C GLN A 62 -22.17 6.75 4.96
N GLY A 63 -23.28 6.04 5.14
CA GLY A 63 -24.44 6.13 4.25
C GLY A 63 -24.27 5.47 2.88
N GLN A 64 -23.12 4.81 2.62
CA GLN A 64 -22.91 4.06 1.38
C GLN A 64 -23.63 2.69 1.44
N PRO A 65 -24.20 2.24 0.32
CA PRO A 65 -24.67 0.86 0.16
C PRO A 65 -23.58 -0.18 0.45
N PRO A 66 -23.92 -1.40 0.92
CA PRO A 66 -22.95 -2.42 1.31
C PRO A 66 -21.85 -2.72 0.27
N ASP A 67 -22.22 -2.81 -1.01
CA ASP A 67 -21.30 -3.03 -2.14
C ASP A 67 -20.31 -1.87 -2.32
N GLN A 68 -20.79 -0.62 -2.17
CA GLN A 68 -19.94 0.56 -2.24
C GLN A 68 -19.00 0.66 -1.05
N ARG A 69 -19.42 0.22 0.15
CA ARG A 69 -18.54 0.16 1.33
C ARG A 69 -17.38 -0.80 1.11
N VAL A 70 -17.66 -2.02 0.62
CA VAL A 70 -16.61 -3.00 0.30
C VAL A 70 -15.67 -2.46 -0.78
N ALA A 71 -16.19 -1.81 -1.82
CA ALA A 71 -15.36 -1.16 -2.84
C ALA A 71 -14.46 -0.05 -2.26
N SER A 72 -14.98 0.77 -1.34
CA SER A 72 -14.21 1.82 -0.66
C SER A 72 -13.10 1.25 0.24
N ILE A 73 -13.36 0.12 0.92
CA ILE A 73 -12.36 -0.62 1.70
C ILE A 73 -11.25 -1.13 0.78
N GLN A 74 -11.62 -1.75 -0.35
CA GLN A 74 -10.65 -2.24 -1.34
C GLN A 74 -9.82 -1.10 -1.94
N GLN A 75 -10.44 0.02 -2.32
CA GLN A 75 -9.71 1.21 -2.79
C GLN A 75 -8.70 1.72 -1.75
N THR A 76 -9.09 1.72 -0.47
CA THR A 76 -8.19 2.12 0.62
C THR A 76 -7.03 1.15 0.79
N LEU A 77 -7.28 -0.17 0.67
CA LEU A 77 -6.25 -1.20 0.68
C LEU A 77 -5.24 -0.98 -0.46
N THR A 78 -5.71 -0.88 -1.70
CA THR A 78 -4.86 -0.68 -2.88
C THR A 78 -4.01 0.59 -2.74
N ARG A 79 -4.59 1.70 -2.23
CA ARG A 79 -3.86 2.93 -1.96
C ARG A 79 -2.74 2.71 -0.94
N ARG A 80 -3.03 2.05 0.18
CA ARG A 80 -2.05 1.81 1.26
C ARG A 80 -0.93 0.86 0.81
N GLN A 81 -1.25 -0.16 0.01
CA GLN A 81 -0.26 -1.05 -0.59
C GLN A 81 0.67 -0.28 -1.53
N ALA A 82 0.11 0.57 -2.39
CA ALA A 82 0.90 1.42 -3.29
C ALA A 82 1.83 2.36 -2.50
N ASP A 83 1.29 3.05 -1.49
CA ASP A 83 2.08 3.93 -0.62
C ASP A 83 3.22 3.17 0.08
N LYS A 84 2.98 1.91 0.50
CA LYS A 84 4.02 1.05 1.11
C LYS A 84 5.11 0.71 0.10
N LEU A 85 4.75 0.20 -1.09
CA LEU A 85 5.72 -0.16 -2.13
C LEU A 85 6.55 1.04 -2.56
N VAL A 86 5.92 2.21 -2.69
CA VAL A 86 6.62 3.48 -2.98
C VAL A 86 7.66 3.80 -1.91
N ARG A 87 7.32 3.71 -0.62
CA ARG A 87 8.28 3.98 0.47
C ARG A 87 9.42 2.97 0.46
N GLN A 88 9.12 1.70 0.26
CA GLN A 88 10.12 0.63 0.22
C GLN A 88 11.07 0.81 -0.98
N ALA A 89 10.56 1.12 -2.17
CA ALA A 89 11.38 1.37 -3.35
C ALA A 89 12.37 2.53 -3.14
N VAL A 90 11.91 3.64 -2.57
CA VAL A 90 12.78 4.79 -2.27
C VAL A 90 13.80 4.44 -1.19
N ALA A 91 13.38 3.81 -0.09
CA ALA A 91 14.29 3.43 1.00
C ALA A 91 15.38 2.44 0.54
N MET A 92 15.04 1.56 -0.40
CA MET A 92 15.97 0.61 -1.01
C MET A 92 16.92 1.30 -2.00
N ALA A 93 16.43 2.21 -2.84
CA ALA A 93 17.24 2.86 -3.87
C ALA A 93 18.13 4.00 -3.34
N LEU A 94 17.75 4.65 -2.24
CA LEU A 94 18.47 5.82 -1.70
C LEU A 94 19.93 5.52 -1.30
N PRO A 95 20.23 4.47 -0.50
CA PRO A 95 21.62 4.14 -0.16
C PRO A 95 22.46 3.77 -1.39
N VAL A 96 21.84 3.15 -2.41
CA VAL A 96 22.51 2.83 -3.67
C VAL A 96 22.87 4.10 -4.43
N ALA A 97 21.92 5.03 -4.57
CA ALA A 97 22.13 6.30 -5.26
C ALA A 97 23.13 7.21 -4.54
N ARG A 98 23.25 7.10 -3.21
CA ARG A 98 24.29 7.80 -2.41
C ARG A 98 25.67 7.13 -2.47
N GLY A 99 25.78 5.96 -3.08
CA GLY A 99 27.02 5.17 -3.09
C GLY A 99 27.36 4.53 -1.73
N GLU A 100 26.41 4.53 -0.79
CA GLU A 100 26.55 3.94 0.55
C GLU A 100 26.40 2.41 0.49
N GLN A 101 25.66 1.89 -0.49
CA GLN A 101 25.44 0.47 -0.71
C GLN A 101 25.64 0.09 -2.19
N PRO A 102 26.36 -0.99 -2.50
CA PRO A 102 26.42 -1.50 -3.87
C PRO A 102 25.05 -1.99 -4.36
N ALA A 103 24.68 -1.66 -5.59
CA ALA A 103 23.42 -2.10 -6.20
C ALA A 103 23.20 -3.63 -6.15
N GLN A 104 24.29 -4.41 -6.30
CA GLN A 104 24.26 -5.87 -6.21
C GLN A 104 23.68 -6.39 -4.88
N GLN A 105 23.85 -5.65 -3.78
CA GLN A 105 23.33 -6.03 -2.47
C GLN A 105 21.82 -5.75 -2.33
N ALA A 106 21.31 -4.72 -3.01
CA ALA A 106 19.89 -4.37 -3.03
C ALA A 106 19.10 -5.12 -4.13
N LEU A 107 19.79 -5.78 -5.06
CA LEU A 107 19.18 -6.41 -6.24
C LEU A 107 18.01 -7.37 -5.90
N PRO A 108 18.13 -8.32 -4.95
CA PRO A 108 17.02 -9.23 -4.66
C PRO A 108 15.77 -8.52 -4.14
N GLU A 109 15.96 -7.42 -3.39
CA GLU A 109 14.84 -6.61 -2.90
C GLU A 109 14.21 -5.79 -4.03
N ALA A 110 15.03 -5.21 -4.92
CA ALA A 110 14.54 -4.48 -6.07
C ALA A 110 13.72 -5.36 -7.03
N GLU A 111 14.16 -6.58 -7.30
CA GLU A 111 13.41 -7.55 -8.12
C GLU A 111 12.08 -7.94 -7.45
N ARG A 112 12.10 -8.20 -6.14
CA ARG A 112 10.89 -8.50 -5.37
C ARG A 112 9.89 -7.34 -5.39
N LEU A 113 10.35 -6.11 -5.19
CA LEU A 113 9.51 -4.92 -5.19
C LEU A 113 8.94 -4.64 -6.59
N ALA A 114 9.74 -4.77 -7.65
CA ALA A 114 9.28 -4.60 -9.03
C ALA A 114 8.15 -5.59 -9.37
N GLN A 115 8.31 -6.86 -8.99
CA GLN A 115 7.25 -7.87 -9.19
C GLN A 115 5.96 -7.52 -8.43
N GLN A 116 6.07 -7.08 -7.17
CA GLN A 116 4.90 -6.65 -6.38
C GLN A 116 4.22 -5.40 -6.97
N ILE A 117 4.99 -4.49 -7.55
CA ILE A 117 4.47 -3.32 -8.25
C ILE A 117 3.70 -3.75 -9.51
N ASP A 118 4.26 -4.66 -10.31
CA ASP A 118 3.60 -5.18 -11.52
C ASP A 118 2.27 -5.87 -11.21
N GLU A 119 2.22 -6.65 -10.13
CA GLU A 119 0.98 -7.26 -9.63
C GLU A 119 -0.05 -6.21 -9.23
N LEU A 120 0.35 -5.22 -8.43
CA LEU A 120 -0.55 -4.17 -7.96
C LEU A 120 -1.02 -3.23 -9.10
N LEU A 121 -0.21 -3.03 -10.14
CA LEU A 121 -0.58 -2.22 -11.30
C LEU A 121 -1.82 -2.77 -12.01
N ALA A 122 -2.02 -4.09 -12.04
CA ALA A 122 -3.22 -4.70 -12.61
C ALA A 122 -4.48 -4.30 -11.81
N GLU A 123 -4.40 -4.34 -10.49
CA GLU A 123 -5.49 -3.92 -9.59
C GLU A 123 -5.78 -2.42 -9.72
N VAL A 124 -4.74 -1.58 -9.74
CA VAL A 124 -4.89 -0.13 -9.90
C VAL A 124 -5.59 0.21 -11.21
N ARG A 125 -5.26 -0.47 -12.32
CA ARG A 125 -5.91 -0.24 -13.62
C ARG A 125 -7.41 -0.55 -13.61
N ALA A 126 -7.84 -1.48 -12.75
CA ALA A 126 -9.24 -1.85 -12.58
C ALA A 126 -10.04 -0.90 -11.66
N LEU A 127 -9.39 0.04 -10.98
CA LEU A 127 -10.07 0.96 -10.07
C LEU A 127 -11.08 1.84 -10.82
N PRO A 128 -12.30 2.04 -10.30
CA PRO A 128 -13.33 2.86 -10.95
C PRO A 128 -13.03 4.36 -10.85
N ASP A 129 -12.42 4.83 -9.76
CA ASP A 129 -12.04 6.23 -9.57
C ASP A 129 -10.85 6.59 -10.48
N ALA A 130 -11.11 7.39 -11.51
CA ALA A 130 -10.11 7.80 -12.50
C ALA A 130 -9.00 8.67 -11.90
N SER A 131 -9.32 9.55 -10.95
CA SER A 131 -8.36 10.45 -10.31
C SER A 131 -7.42 9.67 -9.40
N LEU A 132 -7.98 8.78 -8.57
CA LEU A 132 -7.19 7.88 -7.73
C LEU A 132 -6.32 6.96 -8.58
N ARG A 133 -6.90 6.33 -9.62
CA ARG A 133 -6.18 5.46 -10.55
C ARG A 133 -5.00 6.17 -11.19
N GLN A 134 -5.20 7.37 -11.77
CA GLN A 134 -4.12 8.11 -12.42
C GLN A 134 -2.99 8.44 -11.45
N ARG A 135 -3.32 8.89 -10.23
CA ARG A 135 -2.32 9.16 -9.20
C ARG A 135 -1.52 7.90 -8.85
N LEU A 136 -2.20 6.79 -8.54
CA LEU A 136 -1.54 5.54 -8.13
C LEU A 136 -0.68 4.95 -9.24
N LEU A 137 -1.11 5.03 -10.51
CA LEU A 137 -0.29 4.62 -11.65
C LEU A 137 1.00 5.45 -11.74
N SER A 138 0.93 6.76 -11.52
CA SER A 138 2.10 7.63 -11.52
C SER A 138 3.05 7.33 -10.35
N ASP A 139 2.49 7.09 -9.16
CA ASP A 139 3.26 6.75 -7.96
C ASP A 139 3.98 5.41 -8.11
N LEU A 140 3.29 4.38 -8.61
CA LEU A 140 3.85 3.05 -8.85
C LEU A 140 4.86 3.03 -9.99
N ALA A 141 4.63 3.78 -11.08
CA ALA A 141 5.62 3.91 -12.15
C ALA A 141 6.92 4.59 -11.66
N SER A 142 6.79 5.55 -10.75
CA SER A 142 7.96 6.16 -10.10
C SER A 142 8.72 5.17 -9.23
N ALA A 143 7.99 4.34 -8.46
CA ALA A 143 8.59 3.29 -7.63
C ALA A 143 9.26 2.18 -8.47
N ASP A 144 8.65 1.78 -9.58
CA ASP A 144 9.28 0.83 -10.52
C ASP A 144 10.57 1.42 -11.09
N LEU A 145 10.58 2.69 -11.48
CA LEU A 145 11.79 3.35 -11.97
C LEU A 145 12.95 3.28 -10.96
N ASP A 146 12.67 3.49 -9.67
CA ASP A 146 13.67 3.36 -8.60
C ASP A 146 14.15 1.90 -8.43
N CYS A 147 13.28 0.91 -8.63
CA CYS A 147 13.67 -0.50 -8.68
C CYS A 147 14.56 -0.80 -9.89
N ARG A 148 14.20 -0.30 -11.08
CA ARG A 148 14.96 -0.48 -12.33
C ARG A 148 16.34 0.17 -12.26
N TYR A 149 16.47 1.32 -11.60
CA TYR A 149 17.75 1.94 -11.32
C TYR A 149 18.71 0.98 -10.60
N VAL A 150 18.24 0.33 -9.53
CA VAL A 150 19.05 -0.66 -8.78
C VAL A 150 19.30 -1.91 -9.61
N ILE A 151 18.28 -2.46 -10.29
CA ILE A 151 18.41 -3.66 -11.12
C ILE A 151 19.46 -3.48 -12.23
N SER A 152 19.56 -2.28 -12.79
CA SER A 152 20.57 -1.95 -13.82
C SER A 152 21.97 -1.64 -13.25
N GLY A 153 22.20 -1.93 -11.96
CA GLY A 153 23.48 -1.73 -11.30
C GLY A 153 23.73 -0.30 -10.81
N GLY A 154 22.66 0.46 -10.54
CA GLY A 154 22.77 1.88 -10.17
C GLY A 154 23.01 2.81 -11.35
N ASN A 155 22.55 2.41 -12.55
CA ASN A 155 22.68 3.18 -13.77
C ASN A 155 21.31 3.69 -14.24
N GLY A 156 21.30 4.78 -15.00
CA GLY A 156 20.06 5.31 -15.61
C GLY A 156 19.29 6.28 -14.71
N ALA A 157 18.02 6.47 -15.05
CA ALA A 157 17.18 7.49 -14.42
C ALA A 157 16.58 7.00 -13.09
N THR A 158 16.43 7.93 -12.15
CA THR A 158 15.71 7.75 -10.90
C THR A 158 14.40 8.54 -10.92
N SER A 159 13.49 8.22 -10.01
CA SER A 159 12.27 9.01 -9.84
C SER A 159 12.60 10.43 -9.36
N THR A 160 11.74 11.40 -9.70
CA THR A 160 11.85 12.76 -9.16
C THR A 160 11.81 12.79 -7.63
N ARG A 161 11.12 11.83 -7.01
CA ARG A 161 11.05 11.71 -5.55
C ARG A 161 12.40 11.33 -4.97
N LEU A 162 13.07 10.32 -5.54
CA LEU A 162 14.40 9.91 -5.13
C LEU A 162 15.42 11.03 -5.37
N ALA A 163 15.39 11.67 -6.54
CA ALA A 163 16.26 12.81 -6.85
C ALA A 163 16.17 13.92 -5.80
N ARG A 164 14.95 14.31 -5.38
CA ARG A 164 14.76 15.33 -4.33
C ARG A 164 15.33 14.92 -2.96
N GLN A 165 15.39 13.63 -2.63
CA GLN A 165 16.00 13.15 -1.38
C GLN A 165 17.52 13.10 -1.42
N LEU A 166 18.12 13.12 -2.62
CA LEU A 166 19.56 13.26 -2.79
C LEU A 166 19.99 14.72 -2.64
N ASP A 167 19.11 15.67 -3.00
CA ASP A 167 19.37 17.10 -2.90
C ASP A 167 19.14 17.69 -1.49
N SER A 168 18.47 16.94 -0.60
CA SER A 168 18.10 17.35 0.78
C SER A 168 19.13 16.91 1.82
#